data_AF-A0A9D0W117-F1
#
_entry.id   AF-A0A9D0W117-F1
#
_cell.length_a   1.000
_cell.length_b   1.000
_cell.length_c   1.000
_cell.angle_alpha   90.00
_cell.angle_beta   90.00
_cell.angle_gamma   90.00
#
_symmetry.space_group_name_H-M   'P 1'
#
loop_
_entity.id
_entity.type
_entity.pdbx_description
1 polymer ?
#
loop_
_entity_poly.entity_id
_entity_poly.type
_entity_poly.pdbx_seq_one_letter_code
_entity_poly.pdbx_strand_id
1 'polypeptide(L)'
;PELEQATVKPIGEVLGVTPAALLSGVQPFAEMVTVGDGERQGDEVLFRLRPRQPGDEVSDLQVGFRGDSLVLIRLHDSFGNTTEIRFVDEQVNVPIDAARFQVELPEDTDILGVE
;
A
#
# COMPACT_ATOMS: atom_id res chain seq x y z
N PRO A 1 0.11 -9.32 -19.98
CA PRO A 1 -0.64 -9.86 -18.81
C PRO A 1 -0.77 -11.37 -18.99
N GLU A 2 -0.31 -12.18 -18.03
CA GLU A 2 -0.26 -13.66 -18.20
C GLU A 2 -1.64 -14.30 -18.34
N LEU A 3 -2.67 -13.66 -17.80
CA LEU A 3 -4.05 -14.14 -17.82
C LEU A 3 -4.97 -13.36 -18.77
N GLU A 4 -4.49 -12.26 -19.37
CA GLU A 4 -5.32 -11.34 -20.18
C GLU A 4 -6.66 -11.00 -19.50
N GLN A 5 -6.61 -10.78 -18.18
CA GLN A 5 -7.79 -10.57 -17.35
C GLN A 5 -7.66 -9.29 -16.53
N ALA A 6 -8.76 -8.56 -16.39
CA ALA A 6 -8.92 -7.43 -15.50
C ALA A 6 -10.08 -7.69 -14.52
N THR A 7 -9.93 -7.21 -13.29
CA THR A 7 -10.97 -7.33 -12.26
C THR A 7 -11.36 -5.94 -11.80
N VAL A 8 -12.65 -5.62 -11.90
CA VAL A 8 -13.24 -4.37 -11.41
C VAL A 8 -13.89 -4.64 -10.06
N LYS A 9 -13.54 -3.83 -9.07
CA LYS A 9 -14.15 -3.89 -7.72
C LYS A 9 -14.34 -2.48 -7.18
N PRO A 10 -15.42 -2.22 -6.41
CA PRO A 10 -15.54 -0.98 -5.66
C PRO A 10 -14.34 -0.80 -4.74
N ILE A 11 -13.78 0.41 -4.69
CA ILE A 11 -12.57 0.67 -3.89
C ILE A 11 -12.73 0.17 -2.45
N GLY A 12 -13.89 0.42 -1.84
CA GLY A 12 -14.21 0.01 -0.46
C GLY A 12 -14.12 -1.50 -0.18
N GLU A 13 -14.29 -2.35 -1.19
CA GLU A 13 -14.19 -3.81 -1.06
C GLU A 13 -12.75 -4.32 -1.20
N VAL A 14 -11.84 -3.47 -1.71
CA VAL A 14 -10.42 -3.77 -1.91
C VAL A 14 -9.57 -3.12 -0.82
N LEU A 15 -10.17 -2.29 0.04
CA LEU A 15 -9.53 -1.68 1.21
C LEU A 15 -9.32 -2.72 2.32
N GLY A 16 -8.49 -3.73 2.05
CA GLY A 16 -7.74 -4.40 3.10
C GLY A 16 -6.56 -3.54 3.54
N VAL A 17 -5.82 -4.00 4.55
CA VAL A 17 -4.56 -3.37 4.96
C VAL A 17 -3.48 -3.71 3.93
N THR A 18 -3.48 -3.05 2.78
CA THR A 18 -2.40 -3.19 1.78
C THR A 18 -1.45 -1.99 1.87
N PRO A 19 -0.17 -2.14 1.48
CA PRO A 19 0.76 -1.02 1.38
C PRO A 19 0.21 0.14 0.53
N ALA A 20 -0.49 -0.17 -0.55
CA ALA A 20 -1.08 0.85 -1.43
C ALA A 20 -2.25 1.60 -0.76
N ALA A 21 -3.09 0.91 0.02
CA ALA A 21 -4.21 1.54 0.74
C ALA A 21 -3.74 2.56 1.78
N LEU A 22 -2.60 2.30 2.44
CA LEU A 22 -1.99 3.26 3.38
C LEU A 22 -1.54 4.56 2.69
N LEU A 23 -1.10 4.47 1.43
CA LEU A 23 -0.53 5.59 0.68
C LEU A 23 -1.57 6.32 -0.18
N SER A 24 -2.67 5.67 -0.54
CA SER A 24 -3.67 6.23 -1.46
C SER A 24 -4.52 7.34 -0.84
N GLY A 25 -4.58 7.42 0.49
CA GLY A 25 -5.38 8.42 1.20
C GLY A 25 -6.89 8.23 1.05
N VAL A 26 -7.36 7.07 0.58
CA VAL A 26 -8.79 6.75 0.41
C VAL A 26 -9.51 6.78 1.76
N GLN A 27 -8.83 6.38 2.84
CA GLN A 27 -9.28 6.55 4.22
C GLN A 27 -8.26 7.37 5.00
N PRO A 28 -8.69 8.11 6.03
CA PRO A 28 -7.75 8.81 6.91
C PRO A 28 -6.78 7.81 7.56
N PHE A 29 -5.47 8.10 7.49
CA PHE A 29 -4.43 7.23 8.05
C PHE A 29 -4.68 6.85 9.53
N ALA A 30 -5.15 7.82 10.32
CA ALA A 30 -5.47 7.62 11.73
C ALA A 30 -6.67 6.67 11.98
N GLU A 31 -7.55 6.47 11.00
CA GLU A 31 -8.67 5.53 11.04
C GLU A 31 -8.25 4.12 10.62
N MET A 32 -7.17 3.98 9.85
CA MET A 32 -6.65 2.68 9.41
C MET A 32 -5.74 2.04 10.46
N VAL A 33 -4.83 2.81 11.06
CA VAL A 33 -3.77 2.28 11.92
C VAL A 33 -3.56 3.10 13.20
N THR A 34 -2.93 2.48 14.18
CA THR A 34 -2.29 3.16 15.32
C THR A 34 -0.78 3.12 15.15
N VAL A 35 -0.11 4.22 15.46
CA VAL A 35 1.36 4.33 15.38
C VAL A 35 1.95 3.99 16.73
N GLY A 36 2.86 3.02 16.75
CA GLY A 36 3.68 2.65 17.90
C GLY A 36 5.03 3.37 17.91
N ASP A 37 5.89 2.95 18.84
CA ASP A 37 7.21 3.56 19.00
C ASP A 37 8.08 3.42 17.74
N GLY A 38 8.88 4.46 17.49
CA GLY A 38 9.88 4.48 16.44
C GLY A 38 11.20 3.86 16.89
N GLU A 39 11.78 2.99 16.06
CA GLU A 39 13.09 2.39 16.26
C GLU A 39 14.09 3.01 15.26
N ARG A 40 15.19 3.57 15.77
CA ARG A 40 16.25 4.12 14.91
C ARG A 40 17.15 3.00 14.39
N GLN A 41 17.30 2.92 13.07
CA GLN A 41 18.21 1.99 12.39
C GLN A 41 19.10 2.79 11.44
N GLY A 42 20.30 3.14 11.90
CA GLY A 42 21.21 4.01 11.15
C GLY A 42 20.62 5.42 10.96
N ASP A 43 20.46 5.82 9.70
CA ASP A 43 19.85 7.08 9.28
C ASP A 43 18.31 7.01 9.12
N GLU A 44 17.74 5.81 9.25
CA GLU A 44 16.29 5.56 9.15
C GLU A 44 15.64 5.45 10.55
N VAL A 45 14.35 5.79 10.62
CA VAL A 45 13.48 5.56 11.78
C VAL A 45 12.28 4.74 11.33
N LEU A 46 12.12 3.55 11.93
CA LEU A 46 11.04 2.61 11.62
C LEU A 46 9.93 2.75 12.66
N PHE A 47 8.73 3.09 12.23
CA PHE A 47 7.54 3.10 13.07
C PHE A 47 6.72 1.84 12.84
N ARG A 48 6.34 1.15 13.92
CA ARG A 48 5.36 0.06 13.86
C ARG A 48 3.96 0.65 13.74
N LEU A 49 3.18 0.11 12.82
CA LEU A 49 1.79 0.44 12.58
C LEU A 49 0.95 -0.78 12.92
N ARG A 50 -0.05 -0.61 13.79
CA ARG A 50 -1.01 -1.67 14.12
C ARG A 50 -2.36 -1.37 13.47
N PRO A 51 -2.87 -2.24 12.58
CA PRO A 51 -4.21 -2.11 12.03
C PRO A 51 -5.28 -1.96 13.11
N ARG A 52 -6.23 -1.05 12.90
CA ARG A 52 -7.40 -0.91 13.80
C ARG A 52 -8.47 -1.94 13.50
N GLN A 53 -8.61 -2.30 12.23
CA GLN A 53 -9.44 -3.41 11.77
C GLN A 53 -8.49 -4.47 11.22
N PRO A 54 -8.09 -5.46 12.04
CA PRO A 54 -7.28 -6.55 11.54
C PRO A 54 -8.10 -7.33 10.50
N GLY A 55 -7.62 -7.36 9.27
CA GLY A 55 -7.98 -8.41 8.32
C GLY A 55 -7.11 -9.64 8.59
N ASP A 56 -7.58 -10.82 8.17
CA ASP A 56 -6.86 -12.09 8.42
C ASP A 56 -5.48 -12.15 7.73
N GLU A 57 -5.15 -11.21 6.85
CA GLU A 57 -3.96 -11.26 6.00
C GLU A 57 -2.78 -10.44 6.52
N VAL A 58 -2.93 -9.54 7.51
CA VAL A 58 -1.83 -8.66 7.96
C VAL A 58 -1.66 -8.70 9.47
N SER A 59 -0.48 -9.11 9.91
CA SER A 59 -0.13 -9.27 11.32
C SER A 59 0.69 -8.09 11.87
N ASP A 60 1.64 -7.54 11.10
CA ASP A 60 2.45 -6.39 11.47
C ASP A 60 2.82 -5.55 10.25
N LEU A 61 2.94 -4.25 10.45
CA LEU A 61 3.26 -3.28 9.41
C LEU A 61 4.28 -2.29 9.97
N GLN A 62 5.29 -1.97 9.18
CA GLN A 62 6.30 -0.97 9.54
C GLN A 62 6.47 0.03 8.40
N VAL A 63 6.66 1.30 8.75
CA VAL A 63 7.05 2.36 7.83
C VAL A 63 8.39 2.93 8.26
N GLY A 64 9.34 3.06 7.33
CA GLY A 64 10.66 3.62 7.58
C GLY A 64 10.79 4.99 6.93
N PHE A 65 11.33 5.94 7.68
CA PHE A 65 11.58 7.29 7.22
C PHE A 65 13.07 7.66 7.32
N ARG A 66 13.58 8.37 6.32
CA ARG A 66 14.86 9.07 6.36
C ARG A 66 14.56 10.58 6.30
N GLY A 67 14.64 11.25 7.44
CA GLY A 67 14.10 12.61 7.56
C GLY A 67 12.59 12.61 7.29
N ASP A 68 12.16 13.39 6.30
CA ASP A 68 10.75 13.49 5.89
C ASP A 68 10.37 12.52 4.73
N SER A 69 11.34 11.77 4.19
CA SER A 69 11.11 10.83 3.09
C SER A 69 10.69 9.46 3.61
N LEU A 70 9.59 8.91 3.07
CA LEU A 70 9.23 7.50 3.23
C LEU A 70 10.15 6.64 2.35
N VAL A 71 10.91 5.74 2.97
CA VAL A 71 11.92 4.91 2.28
C VAL A 71 11.63 3.42 2.35
N LEU A 72 10.75 3.00 3.27
CA LEU A 72 10.47 1.60 3.53
C LEU A 72 8.99 1.39 3.92
N ILE A 73 8.36 0.37 3.34
CA ILE A 73 7.20 -0.29 3.94
C ILE A 73 7.56 -1.77 4.11
N ARG A 74 7.38 -2.30 5.32
CA ARG A 74 7.48 -3.73 5.60
C ARG A 74 6.15 -4.26 6.08
N LEU A 75 5.71 -5.36 5.50
CA LEU A 75 4.48 -6.05 5.82
C LEU A 75 4.79 -7.46 6.26
N HIS A 76 4.24 -7.87 7.39
CA HIS A 76 4.20 -9.25 7.84
C HIS A 76 2.76 -9.75 7.72
N ASP A 77 2.56 -10.87 7.02
CA ASP A 77 1.24 -11.50 6.92
C ASP A 77 1.02 -12.55 8.02
N SER A 78 -0.19 -13.09 8.10
CA SER A 78 -0.55 -14.12 9.09
C SER A 78 0.03 -15.50 8.76
N PHE A 79 0.56 -15.71 7.55
CA PHE A 79 1.22 -16.94 7.13
C PHE A 79 2.72 -16.95 7.42
N GLY A 80 3.25 -15.84 7.96
CA GLY A 80 4.66 -15.68 8.29
C GLY A 80 5.52 -15.15 7.15
N ASN A 81 4.91 -14.73 6.03
CA ASN A 81 5.65 -14.09 4.95
C ASN A 81 5.98 -12.65 5.31
N THR A 82 7.12 -12.18 4.81
CA THR A 82 7.55 -10.78 4.95
C THR A 82 7.71 -10.18 3.57
N THR A 83 6.97 -9.11 3.31
CA THR A 83 7.12 -8.29 2.11
C THR A 83 7.81 -6.99 2.48
N GLU A 84 8.92 -6.68 1.82
CA GLU A 84 9.64 -5.42 2.01
C GLU A 84 9.63 -4.61 0.71
N ILE A 85 9.17 -3.36 0.80
CA ILE A 85 9.10 -2.41 -0.31
C ILE A 85 10.05 -1.26 0.04
N ARG A 86 11.06 -1.05 -0.80
CA ARG A 86 11.99 0.08 -0.68
C ARG A 86 11.73 1.09 -1.77
N PHE A 87 11.56 2.34 -1.36
CA PHE A 87 11.42 3.45 -2.28
C PHE A 87 12.80 4.01 -2.60
N VAL A 88 13.02 4.28 -3.89
CA VAL A 88 14.22 4.90 -4.43
C VAL A 88 13.79 6.01 -5.39
N ASP A 89 14.60 7.06 -5.49
CA ASP A 89 14.34 8.21 -6.36
C ASP A 89 12.94 8.83 -6.14
N GLU A 90 12.51 8.91 -4.88
CA GLU A 90 11.19 9.42 -4.54
C GLU A 90 11.05 10.90 -4.88
N GLN A 91 9.91 11.26 -5.48
CA GLN A 91 9.54 12.63 -5.79
C GLN A 91 8.24 12.97 -5.09
N VAL A 92 8.29 13.94 -4.17
CA VAL A 92 7.16 14.33 -3.34
C VAL A 92 6.57 15.64 -3.87
N ASN A 93 5.23 15.73 -3.89
CA ASN A 93 4.48 16.93 -4.32
C ASN A 93 4.76 17.37 -5.77
N VAL A 94 5.12 16.45 -6.64
CA VAL A 94 5.26 16.71 -8.08
C VAL A 94 3.92 16.54 -8.80
N PRO A 95 3.63 17.33 -9.84
CA PRO A 95 2.43 17.13 -10.64
C PRO A 95 2.52 15.79 -11.39
N ILE A 96 1.47 14.98 -11.28
CA ILE A 96 1.35 13.71 -12.00
C ILE A 96 0.24 13.87 -13.04
N ASP A 97 0.51 13.49 -14.28
CA ASP A 97 -0.48 13.51 -15.36
C ASP A 97 -1.63 12.53 -15.04
N ALA A 98 -2.87 13.00 -15.11
CA ALA A 98 -4.06 12.20 -14.87
C ALA A 98 -4.18 11.00 -15.83
N ALA A 99 -3.59 11.09 -17.04
CA ALA A 99 -3.54 9.98 -17.98
C ALA A 99 -2.81 8.75 -17.42
N ARG A 100 -1.91 8.91 -16.44
CA ARG A 100 -1.23 7.79 -15.75
C ARG A 100 -2.17 6.92 -14.93
N PHE A 101 -3.35 7.43 -14.59
CA PHE A 101 -4.38 6.72 -13.82
C PHE A 101 -5.54 6.23 -14.70
N GLN A 102 -5.40 6.34 -16.02
CA GLN A 102 -6.33 5.74 -16.99
C GLN A 102 -5.78 4.38 -17.40
N VAL A 103 -6.62 3.36 -17.30
CA VAL A 103 -6.27 1.98 -17.68
C VAL A 103 -6.83 1.71 -19.07
N GLU A 104 -5.95 1.51 -20.03
CA GLU A 104 -6.30 0.99 -21.36
C GLU A 104 -6.09 -0.53 -21.37
N LEU A 105 -7.19 -1.27 -21.51
CA LEU A 105 -7.16 -2.73 -21.58
C LEU A 105 -7.20 -3.18 -23.06
N PRO A 106 -6.44 -4.22 -23.44
CA PRO A 106 -6.59 -4.87 -24.75
C PRO A 106 -8.03 -5.31 -25.00
N GLU A 107 -8.47 -5.32 -26.27
CA GLU A 107 -9.84 -5.67 -26.66
C GLU A 107 -10.26 -7.06 -26.18
N ASP A 108 -9.34 -8.01 -26.15
CA ASP A 108 -9.59 -9.41 -25.75
C ASP A 108 -9.47 -9.64 -24.22
N THR A 109 -9.38 -8.56 -23.42
CA THR A 109 -9.25 -8.70 -21.97
C THR A 109 -10.55 -9.18 -21.35
N ASP A 110 -10.49 -10.30 -20.62
CA ASP A 110 -11.63 -10.76 -19.82
C ASP A 110 -11.84 -9.85 -18.61
N ILE A 111 -13.05 -9.31 -18.44
CA ILE A 111 -13.38 -8.36 -17.37
C ILE A 111 -14.29 -9.03 -16.35
N LEU A 112 -13.79 -9.22 -15.13
CA LEU A 112 -14.55 -9.75 -14.00
C LEU A 112 -15.06 -8.62 -13.09
N GLY A 113 -16.21 -8.82 -12.44
CA GLY A 113 -16.75 -7.90 -11.42
C GLY A 113 -17.54 -6.70 -11.96
N VAL A 114 -17.94 -6.75 -13.24
CA VAL A 114 -18.92 -5.86 -13.85
C VAL A 114 -20.32 -6.45 -13.69
N GLU A 115 -20.92 -6.29 -12.51
CA GLU A 115 -22.36 -6.47 -12.27
C GLU A 115 -23.02 -5.13 -11.92
#